data_AF-A0ABD0RY14-F1
#
_entry.id   AF-A0ABD0RY14-F1
#
_cell.length_a   1.000
_cell.length_b   1.000
_cell.length_c   1.000
_cell.angle_alpha   90.00
_cell.angle_beta   90.00
_cell.angle_gamma   90.00
#
_symmetry.space_group_name_H-M   'P 1'
#
loop_
_entity.id
_entity.type
_entity.pdbx_description
1 polymer ?
#
loop_
_entity_poly.entity_id
_entity_poly.type
_entity_poly.pdbx_seq_one_letter_code
_entity_poly.pdbx_strand_id
1 'polypeptide(L)'
;IWFNNKGWHSIGAFLNVMNNAVLRANLPPGLERSKFGIKAFNHPLNLTKEQLSQVALMTTSVDVLVSICVIFAMSFVPASFVVFLIQERVNKAKHMQFISGVQPFLYWLANFVWDM
;
A
#
# COMPACT_ATOMS: atom_id res chain seq x y z
N ILE A 1 -1.79 -8.08 39.98
CA ILE A 1 -1.80 -6.81 39.19
C ILE A 1 -3.12 -6.77 38.45
N TRP A 2 -3.93 -5.75 38.68
CA TRP A 2 -5.06 -5.47 37.80
C TRP A 2 -4.53 -4.62 36.64
N PHE A 3 -4.70 -5.10 35.42
CA PHE A 3 -4.32 -4.37 34.22
C PHE A 3 -5.41 -4.49 33.17
N ASN A 4 -5.49 -3.49 32.29
CA ASN A 4 -6.43 -3.50 31.18
C ASN A 4 -5.84 -4.29 30.01
N ASN A 5 -6.53 -5.35 29.56
CA ASN A 5 -6.08 -6.18 28.45
C ASN A 5 -6.43 -5.62 27.05
N LYS A 6 -6.99 -4.40 26.96
CA LYS A 6 -7.24 -3.74 25.66
C LYS A 6 -5.96 -3.31 24.94
N GLY A 7 -4.87 -3.06 25.68
CA GLY A 7 -3.59 -2.68 25.09
C GLY A 7 -2.68 -3.88 24.92
N TRP A 8 -2.15 -4.07 23.71
CA TRP A 8 -1.23 -5.16 23.35
C TRP A 8 0.02 -5.23 24.24
N HIS A 9 0.51 -4.07 24.69
CA HIS A 9 1.69 -3.97 25.57
C HIS A 9 1.35 -3.81 27.05
N SER A 10 0.07 -3.79 27.42
CA SER A 10 -0.37 -3.45 28.77
C SER A 10 0.19 -4.45 29.80
N ILE A 11 0.11 -5.75 29.53
CA ILE A 11 0.61 -6.77 30.47
C ILE A 11 2.10 -6.58 30.80
N GLY A 12 2.95 -6.38 29.79
CA GLY A 12 4.39 -6.19 29.96
C GLY A 12 4.71 -4.87 30.67
N ALA A 13 3.99 -3.79 30.34
CA ALA A 13 4.17 -2.50 30.96
C ALA A 13 3.81 -2.51 32.46
N PHE A 14 2.64 -3.05 32.83
CA PHE A 14 2.20 -3.11 34.22
C PHE A 14 3.06 -4.05 35.07
N LEU A 15 3.56 -5.14 34.48
CA LEU A 15 4.52 -6.02 35.16
C LEU A 15 5.85 -5.30 35.43
N ASN A 16 6.37 -4.52 34.47
CA ASN A 16 7.57 -3.72 34.68
C ASN A 16 7.37 -2.66 35.77
N VAL A 17 6.19 -2.03 35.85
CA VAL A 17 5.84 -1.08 36.92
C VAL A 17 5.81 -1.77 38.29
N MET A 18 5.19 -2.95 38.40
CA MET A 18 5.18 -3.71 39.66
C MET A 18 6.59 -4.08 40.12
N ASN A 19 7.43 -4.60 39.21
CA ASN A 19 8.81 -4.98 39.54
C ASN A 19 9.63 -3.76 40.00
N ASN A 20 9.42 -2.60 39.37
CA ASN A 20 10.01 -1.35 39.82
C ASN A 20 9.53 -0.90 41.21
N ALA A 21 8.26 -1.12 41.53
CA ALA A 21 7.72 -0.82 42.86
C ALA A 21 8.35 -1.73 43.93
N VAL A 22 8.49 -3.02 43.66
CA VAL A 22 9.15 -3.98 44.57
C VAL A 22 10.63 -3.64 44.75
N LEU A 23 11.34 -3.28 43.68
CA LEU A 23 12.74 -2.83 43.75
C LEU A 23 12.88 -1.62 44.68
N ARG A 24 12.02 -0.61 44.52
CA ARG A 24 12.07 0.63 45.31
C ARG A 24 11.66 0.44 46.77
N ALA A 25 10.84 -0.57 47.07
CA ALA A 25 10.40 -0.91 48.42
C ALA A 25 11.51 -1.57 49.26
N ASN A 26 12.40 -2.34 48.62
CA ASN A 26 13.46 -3.09 49.29
C ASN A 26 14.83 -2.36 49.33
N LEU A 27 14.87 -1.07 49.00
CA LEU A 27 16.12 -0.28 49.04
C LEU A 27 16.51 0.12 50.48
N PRO A 28 17.81 0.16 50.82
CA PRO A 28 18.28 0.64 52.12
C PRO A 28 17.88 2.10 52.39
N PRO A 29 17.67 2.48 53.67
CA PRO A 29 17.40 3.87 54.04
C PRO A 29 18.61 4.76 53.68
N GLY A 30 18.35 5.92 53.07
CA GLY A 30 19.37 6.89 52.65
C GLY A 30 19.68 6.92 51.15
N LEU A 31 19.19 5.95 50.37
CA LEU A 31 19.31 5.94 48.91
C LEU A 31 18.10 6.62 48.25
N GLU A 32 18.37 7.44 47.23
CA GLU A 32 17.32 8.08 46.42
C GLU A 32 16.60 7.07 45.51
N ARG A 33 15.35 6.75 45.86
CA ARG A 33 14.52 5.77 45.12
C ARG A 33 14.27 6.13 43.65
N SER A 34 14.36 7.42 43.29
CA SER A 34 14.13 7.92 41.93
C SER A 34 15.26 7.53 40.95
N LYS A 35 16.48 7.31 41.44
CA LYS A 35 17.64 6.94 40.62
C LYS A 35 17.65 5.46 40.21
N PHE A 36 16.86 4.62 40.89
CA PHE A 36 16.79 3.19 40.62
C PHE A 36 15.51 2.83 39.85
N GLY A 37 15.69 2.15 38.72
CA GLY A 37 14.60 1.67 37.89
C GLY A 37 15.07 0.71 36.79
N ILE A 38 14.22 -0.27 36.52
CA ILE A 38 14.34 -1.28 35.48
C ILE A 38 13.50 -0.83 34.29
N LYS A 39 14.10 -0.83 33.09
CA LYS A 39 13.41 -0.58 31.83
C LYS A 39 13.36 -1.88 31.04
N ALA A 40 12.14 -2.32 30.70
CA ALA A 40 11.92 -3.45 29.81
C ALA A 40 11.62 -2.93 28.40
N PHE A 41 12.30 -3.48 27.39
CA PHE A 41 12.08 -3.16 25.99
C PHE A 41 11.72 -4.45 25.25
N ASN A 42 10.68 -4.40 24.43
CA ASN A 42 10.34 -5.51 23.55
C ASN A 42 11.00 -5.27 22.19
N HIS A 43 11.97 -6.11 21.83
CA HIS A 43 12.62 -6.10 20.54
C HIS A 43 12.42 -7.48 19.90
N PRO A 44 11.47 -7.62 18.96
CA PRO A 44 11.23 -8.89 18.28
C PRO A 44 12.51 -9.37 17.58
N LEU A 45 12.68 -10.69 17.51
CA LEU A 45 13.75 -11.29 16.73
C LEU A 45 13.49 -11.11 15.23
N ASN A 46 14.55 -11.19 14.44
CA ASN A 46 14.44 -11.20 12.98
C ASN A 46 13.57 -12.39 12.53
N LEU A 47 12.72 -12.15 11.54
CA LEU A 47 11.83 -13.16 10.99
C LEU A 47 12.63 -14.29 10.32
N THR A 48 12.15 -15.53 10.45
CA THR A 48 12.70 -16.66 9.71
C THR A 48 12.34 -16.56 8.23
N LYS A 49 13.02 -17.34 7.36
CA LYS A 49 12.74 -17.34 5.91
C LYS A 49 11.27 -17.65 5.58
N GLU A 50 10.65 -18.56 6.32
CA GLU A 50 9.24 -18.93 6.16
C GLU A 50 8.29 -17.81 6.60
N GLN A 51 8.64 -17.06 7.66
CA GLN A 51 7.83 -15.92 8.08
C GLN A 51 7.97 -14.73 7.14
N LEU A 52 9.18 -14.50 6.59
CA LEU A 52 9.41 -13.49 5.56
C LEU A 52 8.66 -13.83 4.27
N SER A 53 8.64 -15.09 3.84
CA SER A 53 7.87 -15.50 2.66
C SER A 53 6.37 -15.30 2.88
N GLN A 54 5.85 -15.62 4.07
CA GLN A 54 4.45 -15.37 4.41
C GLN A 54 4.12 -13.86 4.42
N VAL A 55 4.96 -13.02 5.00
CA VAL A 55 4.80 -11.56 4.96
C VAL A 55 4.89 -11.05 3.52
N ALA A 56 5.82 -11.56 2.72
CA ALA A 56 5.97 -11.20 1.31
C ALA A 56 4.74 -11.61 0.47
N LEU A 57 4.12 -12.77 0.77
CA LEU A 57 2.86 -13.19 0.13
C LEU A 57 1.72 -12.26 0.52
N MET A 58 1.65 -11.84 1.79
CA MET A 58 0.66 -10.85 2.24
C MET A 58 0.86 -9.50 1.56
N THR A 59 2.10 -9.01 1.42
CA THR A 59 2.36 -7.75 0.69
C THR A 59 2.03 -7.87 -0.78
N THR A 60 2.36 -9.00 -1.41
CA THR A 60 1.99 -9.28 -2.81
C THR A 60 0.48 -9.22 -3.02
N SER A 61 -0.32 -9.64 -2.04
CA SER A 61 -1.79 -9.56 -2.15
C SER A 61 -2.30 -8.12 -2.26
N VAL A 62 -1.63 -7.16 -1.61
CA VAL A 62 -1.93 -5.73 -1.73
C VAL A 62 -1.51 -5.22 -3.11
N ASP A 63 -0.35 -5.66 -3.60
CA ASP A 63 0.15 -5.28 -4.94
C ASP A 63 -0.75 -5.78 -6.07
N VAL A 64 -1.36 -6.96 -5.91
CA VAL A 64 -2.36 -7.49 -6.85
C VAL A 64 -3.59 -6.56 -6.92
N LEU A 65 -4.07 -6.06 -5.79
CA LEU A 65 -5.20 -5.13 -5.77
C LEU A 65 -4.87 -3.82 -6.50
N VAL A 66 -3.68 -3.27 -6.27
CA VAL A 66 -3.20 -2.07 -6.98
C VAL A 66 -3.11 -2.35 -8.48
N SER A 67 -2.58 -3.51 -8.87
CA SER A 67 -2.45 -3.92 -10.27
C SER A 67 -3.82 -3.99 -10.97
N ILE A 68 -4.83 -4.54 -10.32
CA ILE A 68 -6.20 -4.61 -10.86
C ILE A 68 -6.75 -3.19 -11.10
N CYS A 69 -6.58 -2.28 -10.13
CA CYS A 69 -7.02 -0.90 -10.28
C CYS A 69 -6.32 -0.19 -11.44
N VAL A 70 -5.01 -0.42 -11.62
CA VAL A 70 -4.25 0.16 -12.75
C VAL A 70 -4.71 -0.40 -14.09
N ILE A 71 -4.93 -1.73 -14.19
CA ILE A 71 -5.47 -2.36 -15.41
C ILE A 71 -6.85 -1.78 -15.75
N PHE A 72 -7.70 -1.62 -14.74
CA PHE A 72 -9.02 -1.03 -14.92
C PHE A 72 -8.94 0.42 -15.39
N ALA A 73 -8.08 1.25 -14.79
CA ALA A 73 -7.86 2.62 -15.21
C ALA A 73 -7.34 2.71 -16.66
N MET A 74 -6.35 1.90 -17.00
CA MET A 74 -5.76 1.87 -18.35
C MET A 74 -6.73 1.34 -19.41
N SER A 75 -7.74 0.55 -19.04
CA SER A 75 -8.78 0.10 -19.98
C SER A 75 -9.64 1.24 -20.54
N PHE A 76 -9.78 2.35 -19.81
CA PHE A 76 -10.54 3.52 -20.27
C PHE A 76 -9.81 4.33 -21.34
N VAL A 77 -8.48 4.28 -21.37
CA VAL A 77 -7.65 5.03 -22.32
C VAL A 77 -7.98 4.66 -23.79
N PRO A 78 -7.86 3.39 -24.22
CA PRO A 78 -8.22 3.01 -25.59
C PRO A 78 -9.73 3.17 -25.86
N ALA A 79 -10.58 2.96 -24.85
CA ALA A 79 -12.02 3.16 -25.00
C ALA A 79 -12.36 4.61 -25.38
N SER A 80 -11.62 5.59 -24.86
CA SER A 80 -11.82 7.01 -25.16
C SER A 80 -11.48 7.36 -26.62
N PHE A 81 -10.38 6.82 -27.18
CA PHE A 81 -9.98 7.06 -28.57
C PHE A 81 -10.97 6.45 -29.58
N VAL A 82 -11.52 5.28 -29.26
CA VAL A 82 -12.52 4.61 -30.11
C VAL A 82 -13.78 5.46 -30.31
N VAL A 83 -14.18 6.27 -29.33
CA VAL A 83 -15.35 7.16 -29.46
C VAL A 83 -15.16 8.17 -30.59
N PHE A 84 -13.96 8.73 -30.75
CA PHE A 84 -13.66 9.67 -31.86
C PHE A 84 -13.79 8.99 -33.22
N LEU A 85 -13.26 7.76 -33.38
CA LEU A 85 -13.41 6.99 -34.62
C LEU A 85 -14.88 6.68 -34.92
N ILE A 86 -15.70 6.41 -33.90
CA ILE A 86 -17.15 6.21 -34.06
C ILE A 86 -17.81 7.50 -34.54
N GLN A 87 -17.49 8.64 -33.93
CA GLN A 87 -18.04 9.95 -34.33
C GLN A 87 -17.66 10.31 -35.77
N GLU A 88 -16.42 10.08 -36.18
CA GLU A 88 -16.00 10.28 -37.58
C GLU A 88 -16.80 9.42 -38.56
N ARG A 89 -17.13 8.18 -38.18
CA ARG A 89 -17.94 7.27 -39.00
C ARG A 89 -19.40 7.73 -39.08
N VAL A 90 -19.97 8.19 -37.98
CA VAL A 90 -21.36 8.68 -37.91
C VAL A 90 -21.52 9.97 -38.71
N ASN A 91 -20.59 10.92 -38.55
CA ASN A 91 -20.58 12.21 -39.25
C ASN A 91 -20.11 12.12 -40.71
N LYS A 92 -19.75 10.92 -41.20
CA LYS A 92 -19.22 10.67 -42.56
C LYS A 92 -17.92 11.42 -42.88
N ALA A 93 -17.23 11.99 -41.89
CA ALA A 93 -15.96 12.68 -42.07
C ALA A 93 -14.89 11.75 -42.65
N LYS A 94 -14.81 10.52 -42.13
CA LYS A 94 -13.94 9.46 -42.68
C LYS A 94 -14.21 9.17 -44.16
N HIS A 95 -15.47 9.22 -44.58
CA HIS A 95 -15.85 9.00 -45.97
C HIS A 95 -15.43 10.18 -46.86
N MET A 96 -15.62 11.42 -46.40
CA MET A 96 -15.15 12.61 -47.12
C MET A 96 -13.62 12.64 -47.27
N GLN A 97 -12.87 12.23 -46.24
CA GLN A 97 -11.42 12.12 -46.32
C GLN A 97 -10.98 11.12 -47.41
N PHE A 98 -11.68 9.98 -47.54
CA PHE A 98 -11.40 9.03 -48.62
C PHE A 98 -11.78 9.53 -50.01
N ILE A 99 -12.93 10.23 -50.14
CA ILE A 99 -13.30 10.87 -51.41
C ILE A 99 -12.26 11.93 -51.82
N SER A 100 -11.63 12.58 -50.84
CA SER A 100 -10.57 13.58 -51.06
C SER A 100 -9.21 12.97 -51.44
N GLY A 101 -9.11 11.64 -51.61
CA GLY A 101 -7.90 10.96 -52.07
C GLY A 101 -6.91 10.54 -50.98
N VAL A 102 -7.29 10.61 -49.70
CA VAL A 102 -6.44 10.12 -48.61
C VAL A 102 -6.30 8.59 -48.70
N GLN A 103 -5.07 8.09 -48.68
CA GLN A 103 -4.83 6.64 -48.68
C GLN A 103 -5.22 6.04 -47.32
N PRO A 104 -5.91 4.87 -47.27
CA PRO A 104 -6.29 4.21 -46.03
C PRO A 104 -5.14 3.94 -45.06
N PHE A 105 -3.95 3.66 -45.57
CA PHE A 105 -2.76 3.45 -44.75
C PHE A 105 -2.34 4.71 -43.99
N LEU A 106 -2.30 5.87 -44.67
CA LEU A 106 -1.96 7.16 -44.05
C LEU A 106 -2.98 7.56 -42.97
N TYR A 107 -4.27 7.29 -43.20
CA TYR A 107 -5.33 7.55 -42.21
C TYR A 107 -5.10 6.76 -40.92
N TRP A 108 -4.83 5.46 -41.01
CA TRP A 108 -4.58 4.64 -39.81
C TRP A 108 -3.25 4.99 -39.12
N LEU A 109 -2.21 5.33 -39.90
CA LEU A 109 -0.94 5.80 -39.35
C LEU A 109 -1.13 7.10 -38.57
N ALA A 110 -1.86 8.06 -39.14
CA ALA A 110 -2.15 9.34 -38.48
C ALA A 110 -2.95 9.16 -37.19
N ASN A 111 -3.97 8.30 -37.19
CA ASN A 111 -4.73 7.97 -35.97
C ASN A 111 -3.86 7.29 -34.92
N PHE A 112 -3.00 6.34 -35.32
CA PHE A 112 -2.10 5.67 -34.39
C PHE A 112 -1.06 6.62 -33.78
N VAL A 113 -0.49 7.54 -34.57
CA VAL A 113 0.46 8.56 -34.09
C VAL A 113 -0.24 9.58 -33.19
N TRP A 114 -1.52 9.86 -33.42
CA TRP A 114 -2.31 10.75 -32.57
C TRP A 114 -2.67 10.11 -31.21
N ASP A 115 -2.89 8.80 -31.19
CA ASP A 115 -3.23 8.04 -29.98
C ASP A 115 -1.99 7.60 -29.15
N MET A 116 -0.76 7.70 -29.70
CA MET A 116 0.52 7.41 -29.03
C MET A 116 1.05 8.59 -28.21
#